data_AF-A0A6M4AM66-F1
#
_entry.id   AF-A0A6M4AM66-F1
#
_cell.length_a   1.000
_cell.length_b   1.000
_cell.length_c   1.000
_cell.angle_alpha   90.00
_cell.angle_beta   90.00
_cell.angle_gamma   90.00
#
_symmetry.space_group_name_H-M   'P 1'
#
loop_
_entity.id
_entity.type
_entity.pdbx_description
1 polymer ?
#
loop_
_entity_poly.entity_id
_entity_poly.type
_entity_poly.pdbx_seq_one_letter_code
_entity_poly.pdbx_strand_id
1 'polypeptide(L)'
;AIACYSGYNPEDSVIMNQSSIDRGLFRSLFYRAYVEHEKRIGINTFETFEKPLRNETMKMKHGTYEKLDDDGIIAPGTRVSGED
;
A
#
# COMPACT_ATOMS: atom_id res chain seq x y z
N ALA A 1 20.83 -4.49 -27.99
CA ALA A 1 22.05 -4.90 -28.69
C ALA A 1 22.48 -6.25 -28.13
N ILE A 2 23.02 -7.14 -28.96
CA ILE A 2 23.62 -8.40 -28.48
C ILE A 2 25.12 -8.17 -28.43
N ALA A 3 25.66 -7.93 -27.24
CA ALA A 3 27.07 -7.64 -27.03
C ALA A 3 27.49 -7.95 -25.58
N CYS A 4 28.74 -8.37 -25.40
CA CYS A 4 29.37 -8.34 -24.09
C CYS A 4 29.73 -6.89 -23.78
N TYR A 5 29.15 -6.31 -22.73
CA TYR A 5 29.35 -4.90 -22.41
C TYR A 5 29.54 -4.71 -20.91
N SER A 6 30.67 -4.12 -20.50
CA SER A 6 31.01 -3.79 -19.10
C SER A 6 31.03 -4.94 -18.06
N GLY A 7 30.58 -6.15 -18.42
CA GLY A 7 30.52 -7.29 -17.51
C GLY A 7 29.30 -7.33 -16.59
N TYR A 8 28.30 -6.46 -16.78
CA TYR A 8 27.05 -6.42 -16.01
C TYR A 8 25.87 -7.12 -16.71
N ASN A 9 26.14 -7.90 -17.75
CA ASN A 9 25.18 -8.78 -18.42
C ASN A 9 25.59 -10.26 -18.53
N PRO A 10 26.30 -10.88 -17.57
CA PRO A 10 26.59 -12.32 -17.61
C PRO A 10 25.34 -13.14 -17.25
N GLU A 11 25.39 -14.44 -17.61
CA GLU A 11 24.32 -15.41 -17.35
C GLU A 11 22.97 -14.91 -17.90
N ASP A 12 22.01 -14.61 -17.03
CA ASP A 12 20.65 -14.18 -17.39
C ASP A 12 20.38 -12.70 -17.08
N SER A 13 21.43 -11.92 -16.77
CA SER A 13 21.30 -10.49 -16.48
C SER A 13 21.33 -9.62 -17.76
N VAL A 14 20.58 -8.52 -17.75
CA VAL A 14 20.49 -7.58 -18.89
C VAL A 14 20.77 -6.15 -18.45
N ILE A 15 21.49 -5.39 -19.28
CA ILE A 15 21.73 -3.96 -19.08
C ILE A 15 20.60 -3.18 -19.78
N MET A 16 19.95 -2.27 -19.05
CA MET A 16 18.89 -1.42 -19.56
C MET A 16 19.33 0.05 -19.63
N ASN A 17 18.84 0.79 -20.63
CA ASN A 17 19.16 2.20 -20.80
C ASN A 17 18.35 3.06 -19.82
N GLN A 18 19.03 3.72 -18.88
CA GLN A 18 18.39 4.59 -17.88
C GLN A 18 17.53 5.70 -18.52
N SER A 19 18.03 6.36 -19.58
CA SER A 19 17.27 7.41 -20.25
C SER A 19 15.99 6.90 -20.93
N SER A 20 15.93 5.62 -21.31
CA SER A 20 14.69 5.02 -21.81
C SER A 20 13.71 4.75 -20.68
N ILE A 21 14.20 4.29 -19.51
CA ILE A 21 13.39 4.07 -18.30
C ILE A 21 12.79 5.40 -17.82
N ASP A 22 13.59 6.47 -17.77
CA ASP A 22 13.15 7.80 -17.33
C ASP A 22 12.04 8.37 -18.25
N ARG A 23 12.06 7.99 -19.52
CA ARG A 23 11.01 8.32 -20.51
C ARG A 23 9.80 7.37 -20.48
N GLY A 24 9.77 6.44 -19.54
CA GLY A 24 8.63 5.56 -19.28
C GLY A 24 8.71 4.17 -19.88
N LEU A 25 9.86 3.74 -20.43
CA LEU A 25 10.03 2.37 -20.92
C LEU A 25 9.77 1.39 -19.76
N PHE A 26 8.81 0.48 -19.96
CA PHE A 26 8.37 -0.52 -18.97
C PHE A 26 7.78 0.01 -17.66
N ARG A 27 7.31 1.27 -17.62
CA ARG A 27 6.56 1.77 -16.45
C ARG A 27 5.18 1.12 -16.38
N SER A 28 4.83 0.55 -15.23
CA SER A 28 3.53 -0.07 -14.97
C SER A 28 2.81 0.58 -13.78
N LEU A 29 1.50 0.37 -13.69
CA LEU A 29 0.66 0.75 -12.55
C LEU A 29 0.23 -0.52 -11.83
N PHE A 30 0.22 -0.48 -10.49
CA PHE A 30 -0.22 -1.58 -9.65
C PHE A 30 -1.37 -1.11 -8.76
N TYR A 31 -2.45 -1.87 -8.72
CA TYR A 31 -3.63 -1.60 -7.91
C TYR A 31 -3.92 -2.80 -7.01
N ARG A 32 -4.30 -2.53 -5.77
CA ARG A 32 -4.77 -3.54 -4.81
C ARG A 32 -6.02 -2.99 -4.13
N ALA A 33 -7.08 -3.80 -4.09
CA ALA A 33 -8.31 -3.48 -3.39
C ALA A 33 -8.34 -4.22 -2.04
N TYR A 34 -8.77 -3.51 -1.01
CA TYR A 34 -9.06 -4.04 0.32
C TYR A 34 -10.56 -3.86 0.56
N VAL A 35 -11.23 -4.91 1.03
CA VAL A 35 -12.68 -4.92 1.27
C VAL A 35 -12.92 -5.40 2.68
N GLU A 36 -13.68 -4.62 3.45
CA GLU A 36 -14.08 -4.95 4.82
C GLU A 36 -15.57 -4.65 5.02
N HIS A 37 -16.15 -5.28 6.05
CA HIS A 37 -17.56 -5.18 6.38
C HIS A 37 -17.77 -5.13 7.89
N GLU A 38 -18.69 -4.30 8.36
CA GLU A 38 -19.16 -4.32 9.75
C GLU A 38 -19.93 -5.60 10.05
N LYS A 39 -19.50 -6.36 11.07
CA LYS A 39 -20.18 -7.58 11.49
C LYS A 39 -20.91 -7.37 12.80
N ARG A 40 -22.03 -8.07 12.94
CA ARG A 40 -22.73 -8.20 14.23
C ARG A 40 -21.96 -9.16 15.13
N ILE A 41 -21.51 -8.67 16.28
CA ILE A 41 -20.85 -9.48 17.31
C ILE A 41 -21.90 -9.81 18.39
N GLY A 42 -22.31 -11.08 18.44
CA GLY A 42 -23.30 -11.54 19.41
C GLY A 42 -24.70 -10.96 19.15
N ILE A 43 -25.43 -10.66 20.23
CA ILE A 43 -26.85 -10.30 20.14
C ILE A 43 -27.02 -8.78 19.94
N ASN A 44 -26.28 -7.93 20.64
CA ASN A 44 -26.53 -6.48 20.65
C ASN A 44 -25.35 -5.61 20.19
N THR A 45 -24.23 -6.20 19.75
CA THR A 45 -23.04 -5.43 19.37
C THR A 45 -22.83 -5.48 17.86
N PHE A 46 -22.47 -4.35 17.27
CA PHE A 46 -22.04 -4.24 15.88
C PHE A 46 -20.64 -3.64 15.85
N GLU A 47 -19.79 -4.14 14.97
CA GLU A 47 -18.56 -3.43 14.60
C GLU A 47 -18.95 -2.12 13.92
N THR A 48 -18.13 -1.09 14.11
CA THR A 48 -18.33 0.22 13.48
C THR A 48 -17.02 0.69 12.87
N PHE A 49 -17.10 1.30 11.69
CA PHE A 49 -15.97 2.04 11.13
C PHE A 49 -15.92 3.44 11.76
N GLU A 50 -14.83 3.71 12.44
CA GLU A 50 -14.56 5.00 13.07
C GLU A 50 -13.05 5.19 13.25
N LYS A 51 -12.64 6.43 13.54
CA LYS A 51 -11.25 6.73 13.90
C LYS A 51 -10.99 6.29 15.36
N PRO A 52 -10.16 5.26 15.60
CA PRO A 52 -9.99 4.72 16.95
C PRO A 52 -9.18 5.68 17.84
N LEU A 53 -9.66 5.89 19.07
CA LEU A 53 -8.97 6.68 20.09
C LEU A 53 -8.27 5.74 21.08
N ARG A 54 -7.02 6.05 21.44
CA ARG A 54 -6.21 5.23 22.37
C ARG A 54 -6.86 4.98 23.73
N ASN A 55 -7.74 5.89 24.17
CA ASN A 55 -8.42 5.80 25.46
C ASN A 55 -9.68 4.92 25.40
N GLU A 56 -10.24 4.70 24.21
CA GLU A 56 -11.54 4.05 24.01
C GLU A 56 -11.39 2.68 23.35
N THR A 57 -10.31 2.48 22.58
CA THR A 57 -10.06 1.25 21.83
C THR A 57 -9.01 0.37 22.51
N MET A 58 -9.42 -0.84 22.89
CA MET A 58 -8.49 -1.85 23.40
C MET A 58 -7.84 -2.63 22.25
N LYS A 59 -6.58 -3.07 22.45
CA LYS A 59 -5.81 -3.87 21.46
C LYS A 59 -5.65 -3.21 20.08
N MET A 60 -5.39 -1.90 20.06
CA MET A 60 -5.01 -1.21 18.81
C MET A 60 -3.78 -1.87 18.18
N LYS A 61 -3.78 -2.00 16.86
CA LYS A 61 -2.61 -2.51 16.14
C LYS A 61 -1.49 -1.48 16.18
N HIS A 62 -0.26 -1.96 16.01
CA HIS A 62 0.88 -1.08 15.78
C HIS A 62 0.74 -0.46 14.38
N GLY A 63 0.82 0.86 14.30
CA GLY A 63 0.58 1.62 13.06
C GLY A 63 0.09 3.05 13.35
N THR A 64 -0.11 3.81 12.27
CA THR A 64 -0.55 5.21 12.34
C THR A 64 -2.01 5.35 11.92
N TYR A 65 -2.86 5.82 12.82
CA TYR A 65 -4.29 6.08 12.55
C TYR A 65 -4.58 7.53 12.15
N GLU A 66 -3.54 8.36 11.97
CA GLU A 66 -3.69 9.79 11.67
C GLU A 66 -4.31 10.05 10.30
N LYS A 67 -4.11 9.12 9.36
CA LYS A 67 -4.56 9.22 7.96
C LYS A 67 -6.03 8.83 7.76
N LEU A 68 -6.69 8.34 8.81
CA LEU A 68 -8.12 8.04 8.79
C LEU A 68 -8.90 9.33 9.02
N ASP A 69 -9.97 9.49 8.24
CA ASP A 69 -11.01 10.46 8.53
C ASP A 69 -11.90 9.95 9.68
N ASP A 70 -12.86 10.77 10.11
CA ASP A 70 -13.70 10.47 11.28
C ASP A 70 -14.59 9.22 11.08
N ASP A 71 -14.83 8.83 9.82
CA ASP A 71 -15.54 7.60 9.44
C ASP A 71 -14.66 6.35 9.45
N GLY A 72 -13.38 6.46 9.83
CA GLY A 72 -12.44 5.34 9.85
C GLY A 72 -11.97 4.91 8.45
N ILE A 73 -12.15 5.75 7.43
CA ILE A 73 -11.75 5.47 6.04
C ILE A 73 -10.70 6.51 5.60
N ILE A 74 -9.75 6.09 4.77
CA ILE A 74 -8.74 6.99 4.19
C ILE A 74 -9.32 7.65 2.94
N ALA A 75 -9.30 8.98 2.87
CA ALA A 75 -9.72 9.72 1.69
C ALA A 75 -8.88 9.40 0.43
N PRO A 76 -9.49 9.37 -0.77
CA PRO A 76 -8.76 9.22 -2.03
C PRO A 76 -7.66 10.28 -2.21
N GLY A 77 -6.47 9.84 -2.60
CA GLY A 77 -5.30 10.72 -2.82
C GLY A 77 -4.34 10.78 -1.63
N THR A 78 -4.72 10.29 -0.45
CA THR A 78 -3.82 10.19 0.70
C THR A 78 -2.74 9.15 0.45
N ARG A 79 -1.47 9.54 0.63
CA ARG A 79 -0.33 8.63 0.47
C ARG A 79 -0.22 7.69 1.66
N VAL A 80 -0.31 6.39 1.39
CA VAL A 80 -0.15 5.32 2.38
C VAL A 80 1.12 4.50 2.10
N SER A 81 1.65 3.89 3.15
CA SER A 81 2.83 3.04 3.13
C SER A 81 2.70 1.94 4.19
N GLY A 82 3.18 0.73 3.91
CA GLY A 82 3.37 -0.33 4.90
C GLY A 82 2.34 -0.41 6.03
N GLU A 83 2.76 0.03 7.22
CA GLU A 83 2.02 -0.05 8.50
C GLU A 83 1.07 1.13 8.77
N ASP A 84 0.69 1.87 7.73
CA ASP A 84 -0.42 2.84 7.76
C ASP A 84 -1.80 2.16 7.64
#